data_AF-X1V201-F1
#
_entry.id   AF-X1V201-F1
#
_cell.length_a   1.000
_cell.length_b   1.000
_cell.length_c   1.000
_cell.angle_alpha   90.00
_cell.angle_beta   90.00
_cell.angle_gamma   90.00
#
_symmetry.space_group_name_H-M   'P 1'
#
loop_
_entity.id
_entity.type
_entity.pdbx_description
1 polymer ?
#
loop_
_entity_poly.entity_id
_entity_poly.type
_entity_poly.pdbx_seq_one_letter_code
_entity_poly.pdbx_strand_id
1 'polypeptide(L)' 'MPGITPIKDLKGYLEPEQVERLIAAAANPRDALLARIPWRTGIRVSELIGIKESDIDFEGRAILIKIQKQRK' A
#
# COMPACT_ATOMS: atom_id res chain seq x y z
N MET A 1 -4.00 25.07 17.04
CA MET A 1 -3.82 23.75 16.37
C MET A 1 -4.96 23.60 15.37
N PRO A 2 -4.71 23.39 14.06
CA PRO A 2 -5.82 23.21 13.12
C PRO A 2 -6.56 21.94 13.51
N GLY A 3 -7.88 22.03 13.67
CA GLY A 3 -8.73 20.88 13.97
C GLY A 3 -8.60 19.86 12.85
N ILE A 4 -8.25 18.62 13.21
CA ILE A 4 -8.27 17.49 12.30
C ILE A 4 -9.73 17.37 11.82
N THR A 5 -9.99 17.78 10.59
CA THR A 5 -11.32 17.61 9.99
C THR A 5 -11.50 16.11 9.81
N PRO A 6 -12.49 15.48 10.47
CA PRO A 6 -12.75 14.06 10.27
C PRO A 6 -12.97 13.80 8.78
N ILE A 7 -12.53 12.65 8.29
CA ILE A 7 -12.84 12.19 6.93
C ILE A 7 -14.37 12.23 6.80
N LYS A 8 -14.86 13.21 6.04
CA LYS A 8 -16.28 13.56 5.92
C LYS A 8 -17.03 12.60 5.00
N ASP A 9 -16.28 11.76 4.28
CA ASP A 9 -16.77 10.75 3.37
C ASP A 9 -16.70 9.37 4.05
N LEU A 10 -17.85 8.86 4.49
CA LEU A 10 -18.00 7.57 5.20
C LEU A 10 -17.92 6.35 4.27
N LYS A 11 -17.68 6.56 2.97
CA LYS A 11 -17.22 5.50 2.09
C LYS A 11 -15.95 4.95 2.73
N GLY A 12 -15.98 3.72 3.25
CA GLY A 12 -14.84 3.12 3.95
C GLY A 12 -13.62 2.84 3.07
N TYR A 13 -13.41 3.62 2.01
CA TYR A 13 -12.36 3.52 1.01
C TYR A 13 -11.99 4.91 0.47
N LEU A 14 -10.80 5.00 -0.14
CA LEU A 14 -10.31 6.20 -0.82
C LEU A 14 -10.64 6.13 -2.32
N GLU A 15 -11.04 7.25 -2.90
CA GLU A 15 -11.14 7.41 -4.36
C GLU A 15 -9.73 7.43 -4.99
N PRO A 16 -9.57 7.08 -6.28
CA PRO A 16 -8.26 6.99 -6.93
C PRO A 16 -7.41 8.26 -6.78
N GLU A 17 -8.02 9.45 -6.94
CA GLU A 17 -7.32 10.73 -6.81
C GLU A 17 -6.85 10.99 -5.37
N GLN A 18 -7.59 10.48 -4.38
CA GLN A 18 -7.21 10.59 -2.97
C GLN A 18 -6.02 9.66 -2.66
N VAL A 19 -5.96 8.48 -3.28
CA VAL A 19 -4.81 7.57 -3.15
C VAL A 19 -3.56 8.17 -3.77
N GLU A 20 -3.66 8.76 -4.97
CA GLU A 20 -2.50 9.41 -5.60
C GLU A 20 -1.99 10.60 -4.77
N ARG A 21 -2.89 11.40 -4.18
CA ARG A 21 -2.53 12.47 -3.24
C ARG A 21 -1.86 11.94 -1.97
N LEU A 22 -2.30 10.80 -1.45
CA LEU A 22 -1.70 10.15 -0.29
C LEU A 22 -0.26 9.70 -0.60
N ILE A 23 -0.06 9.05 -1.76
CA ILE A 23 1.27 8.61 -2.21
C ILE A 23 2.20 9.82 -2.41
N ALA A 24 1.71 10.90 -3.02
CA ALA A 24 2.48 12.11 -3.26
C ALA A 24 2.87 12.87 -1.97
N ALA A 25 2.10 12.70 -0.89
CA ALA A 25 2.38 13.31 0.40
C ALA A 25 3.41 12.54 1.25
N ALA A 26 3.87 11.36 0.81
CA ALA A 26 4.81 10.55 1.55
C ALA A 26 6.20 11.22 1.62
N ALA A 27 6.74 11.35 2.83
CA ALA A 27 8.01 12.02 3.07
C ALA A 27 9.23 11.21 2.61
N ASN A 28 9.09 9.89 2.44
CA ASN A 28 10.16 9.02 2.00
C ASN A 28 9.64 7.97 0.98
N PRO A 29 10.53 7.42 0.13
CA PRO A 29 10.14 6.43 -0.89
C PRO A 29 9.52 5.17 -0.30
N ARG A 30 9.95 4.76 0.91
CA ARG A 30 9.42 3.58 1.59
C ARG A 30 7.92 3.75 1.88
N ASP A 31 7.53 4.88 2.45
CA ASP A 31 6.14 5.15 2.84
C ASP A 31 5.25 5.32 1.59
N ALA A 32 5.80 5.87 0.50
CA ALA A 32 5.13 5.91 -0.79
C ALA A 32 4.87 4.49 -1.33
N LEU A 33 5.84 3.58 -1.22
CA LEU A 33 5.70 2.18 -1.63
C LEU A 33 4.70 1.42 -0.74
N LEU A 34 4.64 1.73 0.55
CA LEU A 34 3.68 1.12 1.48
C LEU A 34 2.23 1.41 1.10
N ALA A 35 1.95 2.55 0.46
CA ALA A 35 0.64 2.88 -0.10
C ALA A 35 0.47 2.35 -1.53
N ARG A 36 1.49 2.51 -2.39
CA ARG A 36 1.41 2.21 -3.82
C ARG A 36 1.32 0.72 -4.13
N ILE A 37 2.05 -0.14 -3.41
CA ILE A 37 2.08 -1.58 -3.69
C ILE A 37 0.70 -2.20 -3.41
N PRO A 38 0.10 -2.08 -2.20
CA PRO A 38 -1.23 -2.61 -1.93
C PRO A 38 -2.31 -2.04 -2.85
N TRP A 39 -2.20 -0.75 -3.21
CA TRP A 39 -3.12 -0.12 -4.15
C TRP A 39 -3.09 -0.78 -5.53
N ARG A 40 -1.91 -1.14 -6.03
CA ARG A 40 -1.74 -1.71 -7.38
C ARG A 40 -1.93 -3.22 -7.42
N THR A 41 -1.65 -3.94 -6.33
CA THR A 41 -1.62 -5.41 -6.32
C THR A 41 -2.70 -6.06 -5.44
N GLY A 42 -3.34 -5.30 -4.56
CA GLY A 42 -4.38 -5.81 -3.66
C GLY A 42 -3.87 -6.68 -2.50
N ILE A 43 -2.56 -6.69 -2.24
CA ILE A 43 -1.96 -7.52 -1.18
C ILE A 43 -2.24 -7.00 0.22
N ARG A 44 -2.14 -7.89 1.21
CA ARG A 44 -2.30 -7.53 2.63
C ARG A 44 -1.05 -6.88 3.18
N VAL A 45 -1.21 -6.04 4.19
CA VAL A 45 -0.10 -5.40 4.91
C VAL A 45 0.88 -6.44 5.47
N SER A 46 0.37 -7.57 5.99
CA SER A 46 1.22 -8.65 6.52
C SER A 46 2.08 -9.34 5.45
N GLU A 47 1.64 -9.32 4.20
CA GLU A 47 2.38 -9.88 3.06
C GLU A 47 3.41 -8.87 2.55
N LEU A 48 3.01 -7.61 2.45
CA LEU A 48 3.86 -6.47 2.07
C LEU A 48 5.13 -6.37 2.92
N ILE A 49 4.98 -6.43 4.25
CA ILE A 49 6.13 -6.35 5.19
C ILE A 49 7.06 -7.57 5.11
N GLY A 50 6.61 -8.66 4.50
CA GLY A 50 7.38 -9.90 4.33
C GLY A 50 8.14 -10.00 3.01
N ILE A 51 7.97 -9.01 2.11
CA ILE A 51 8.66 -8.99 0.81
C ILE A 51 10.17 -8.84 1.03
N LYS A 52 10.94 -9.66 0.32
CA LYS A 52 12.40 -9.56 0.26
C LYS A 52 12.83 -9.02 -1.10
N GLU A 53 14.05 -8.49 -1.18
CA GLU A 53 14.64 -8.05 -2.45
C GLU A 53 14.66 -9.17 -3.50
N SER A 54 14.91 -10.42 -3.08
CA SER A 54 14.87 -11.61 -3.94
C SER A 54 13.49 -11.94 -4.51
N ASP A 55 12.44 -11.36 -3.96
CA ASP A 55 11.07 -11.58 -4.42
C ASP A 55 10.66 -10.57 -5.51
N ILE A 56 11.53 -9.60 -5.85
CA ILE A 56 11.26 -8.56 -6.86
C ILE A 56 11.88 -8.97 -8.20
N ASP A 57 11.02 -9.20 -9.19
CA ASP A 57 11.44 -9.38 -10.58
C ASP A 57 11.32 -8.05 -11.33
N PHE A 58 12.45 -7.37 -11.50
CA PHE A 58 12.51 -6.08 -12.20
C PHE A 58 12.35 -6.22 -13.71
N GLU A 59 12.68 -7.37 -14.30
CA GLU A 59 12.54 -7.63 -15.74
C GLU A 59 11.08 -7.94 -16.08
N GLY A 60 10.48 -8.87 -15.34
CA GLY A 60 9.08 -9.26 -15.47
C GLY A 60 8.08 -8.25 -14.87
N ARG A 61 8.57 -7.20 -14.19
CA ARG A 61 7.76 -6.21 -13.46
C ARG A 61 6.77 -6.85 -12.49
N ALA A 62 7.24 -7.85 -11.76
CA ALA A 62 6.44 -8.67 -10.87
C ALA A 62 7.02 -8.71 -9.46
N ILE A 63 6.16 -8.97 -8.47
CA ILE A 63 6.55 -9.19 -7.08
C ILE A 63 6.00 -10.55 -6.66
N LEU A 64 6.86 -11.47 -6.24
CA LEU A 64 6.45 -12.75 -5.68
C LEU A 64 5.91 -12.56 -4.26
N ILE A 65 4.60 -12.76 -4.10
CA ILE A 65 3.93 -12.66 -2.80
C ILE A 65 3.79 -14.03 -2.16
N LYS A 66 4.39 -14.20 -0.98
CA LYS A 66 4.23 -15.40 -0.16
C LYS A 66 2.95 -15.27 0.67
N ILE A 67 1.89 -15.96 0.24
CA ILE A 67 0.62 -15.98 0.95
C ILE A 67 0.81 -16.66 2.31
N GLN A 68 0.50 -15.95 3.39
CA GLN A 68 0.45 -16.55 4.71
C GLN A 68 -0.83 -17.39 4.81
N LYS A 69 -0.69 -18.72 4.90
CA LYS A 69 -1.85 -19.62 5.10
C LYS A 69 -2.64 -19.17 6.33
N GLN A 70 -3.97 -19.08 6.20
CA GLN A 70 -4.84 -18.99 7.36
C GLN A 70 -4.54 -20.17 8.28
N ARG A 71 -4.17 -19.88 9.54
CA ARG A 71 -4.19 -20.89 10.59
C ARG A 71 -5.66 -21.33 10.74
N LYS A 72 -5.91 -22.63 10.60
CA LYS A 72 -7.18 -23.28 10.96
C LYS A 72 -7.45 -23.10 12.45
#